data_AF-D3EJ24-F1
#
_entry.id   AF-D3EJ24-F1
#
_cell.length_a   1.000
_cell.length_b   1.000
_cell.length_c   1.000
_cell.angle_alpha   90.00
_cell.angle_beta   90.00
_cell.angle_gamma   90.00
#
_symmetry.space_group_name_H-M   'P 1'
#
loop_
_entity.id
_entity.type
_entity.pdbx_description
1 polymer ?
#
loop_
_entity_poly.entity_id
_entity_poly.type
_entity_poly.pdbx_seq_one_letter_code
_entity_poly.pdbx_strand_id
1 'polypeptide(L)'
;MSSEMWIIAGVLVAAFLIMIPVQYRYIAALKEDPRKQGVDQETYYNNMSFQEEQLHYNTQVLFLPSTMVASWIYNWRHKSGKTTK
;
A
#
# COMPACT_ATOMS: atom_id res chain seq x y z
N MET A 1 -27.86 14.88 -14.83
CA MET A 1 -26.66 14.22 -14.26
C MET A 1 -27.06 12.79 -13.95
N SER A 2 -26.87 11.83 -14.87
CA SER A 2 -27.53 10.53 -14.70
C SER A 2 -26.86 9.33 -15.33
N SER A 3 -25.92 9.46 -16.27
CA SER A 3 -25.22 8.30 -16.85
C SER A 3 -23.70 8.46 -16.80
N GLU A 4 -23.20 9.66 -17.05
CA GLU A 4 -21.77 9.97 -17.08
C GLU A 4 -21.14 9.78 -15.70
N MET A 5 -21.85 10.19 -14.65
CA MET A 5 -21.39 10.04 -13.26
C MET A 5 -21.27 8.56 -12.84
N TRP A 6 -22.16 7.68 -13.32
CA TRP A 6 -22.08 6.25 -13.02
C TRP A 6 -20.93 5.58 -13.79
N ILE A 7 -20.67 6.01 -15.02
CA ILE A 7 -19.51 5.54 -15.78
C ILE A 7 -18.22 5.97 -15.07
N ILE A 8 -18.10 7.24 -14.68
CA ILE A 8 -16.93 7.76 -13.94
C ILE A 8 -16.76 7.01 -12.61
N ALA A 9 -17.84 6.84 -11.84
CA ALA A 9 -17.79 6.10 -10.59
C ALA A 9 -17.36 4.64 -10.81
N GLY A 10 -17.88 3.97 -11.83
CA GLY A 10 -17.51 2.60 -12.18
C GLY A 10 -16.03 2.47 -12.54
N VAL A 11 -15.49 3.40 -13.32
CA VAL A 11 -14.06 3.44 -13.68
C VAL A 11 -13.20 3.65 -12.43
N LEU A 12 -13.57 4.58 -11.56
CA LEU A 12 -12.83 4.84 -10.31
C LEU A 12 -12.84 3.63 -9.37
N VAL A 13 -13.97 2.94 -9.24
CA VAL A 13 -14.08 1.71 -8.45
C VAL A 13 -13.24 0.58 -9.04
N ALA A 14 -13.28 0.40 -10.36
CA ALA A 14 -12.46 -0.61 -11.03
C ALA A 14 -10.96 -0.33 -10.84
N ALA A 15 -10.53 0.93 -11.02
CA ALA A 15 -9.15 1.34 -10.79
C ALA A 15 -8.72 1.11 -9.33
N PHE A 16 -9.58 1.44 -8.37
CA PHE A 16 -9.34 1.16 -6.95
C PHE A 16 -9.14 -0.34 -6.70
N LEU A 17 -10.03 -1.20 -7.20
CA LEU A 17 -9.95 -2.65 -7.01
C LEU A 17 -8.70 -3.26 -7.63
N ILE A 18 -8.32 -2.81 -8.83
CA ILE A 18 -7.11 -3.26 -9.53
C ILE A 18 -5.84 -2.84 -8.78
N MET A 19 -5.87 -1.68 -8.10
CA MET A 19 -4.73 -1.20 -7.34
C MET A 19 -4.51 -1.96 -6.02
N ILE A 20 -5.53 -2.58 -5.42
CA ILE A 20 -5.39 -3.35 -4.17
C ILE A 20 -4.26 -4.40 -4.22
N PRO A 21 -4.17 -5.33 -5.22
CA PRO A 21 -3.09 -6.30 -5.28
C PRO A 21 -1.71 -5.65 -5.51
N VAL A 22 -1.65 -4.54 -6.24
CA VAL A 22 -0.40 -3.76 -6.42
C VAL A 22 0.07 -3.19 -5.08
N GLN A 23 -0.84 -2.54 -4.34
CA GLN A 23 -0.55 -1.99 -3.02
C GLN A 23 -0.19 -3.09 -2.01
N TYR A 24 -0.81 -4.26 -2.11
CA TYR A 24 -0.48 -5.39 -1.25
C TYR A 24 0.97 -5.85 -1.45
N ARG A 25 1.39 -6.02 -2.70
CA ARG A 25 2.78 -6.40 -3.03
C ARG A 25 3.77 -5.34 -2.58
N TYR A 26 3.42 -4.06 -2.73
CA TYR A 26 4.23 -2.95 -2.26
C TYR A 26 4.43 -2.97 -0.74
N ILE A 27 3.35 -3.14 0.02
CA ILE A 27 3.40 -3.23 1.49
C ILE A 27 4.18 -4.47 1.94
N ALA A 28 4.04 -5.60 1.25
CA ALA A 28 4.80 -6.81 1.53
C ALA A 28 6.30 -6.56 1.34
N ALA A 29 6.71 -6.01 0.20
CA ALA A 29 8.10 -5.67 -0.08
C ALA A 29 8.67 -4.68 0.96
N LEU A 30 7.90 -3.66 1.36
CA LEU A 30 8.31 -2.70 2.40
C LEU A 30 8.48 -3.33 3.78
N LYS A 31 7.77 -4.42 4.09
CA LYS A 31 7.87 -5.11 5.38
C LYS A 31 8.95 -6.19 5.37
N GLU A 32 9.25 -6.73 4.21
CA GLU A 32 10.36 -7.65 3.98
C GLU A 32 11.70 -6.92 3.79
N ASP A 33 11.67 -5.59 3.59
CA ASP A 33 12.86 -4.77 3.44
C ASP A 33 13.78 -4.88 4.68
N PRO A 34 14.98 -5.47 4.55
CA PRO A 34 15.90 -5.62 5.68
C PRO A 34 16.38 -4.27 6.21
N ARG A 35 16.37 -3.21 5.40
CA ARG A 35 16.73 -1.85 5.82
C ARG A 35 15.77 -1.30 6.87
N LYS A 36 14.58 -1.87 7.00
CA LYS A 36 13.57 -1.46 7.99
C LYS A 36 13.71 -2.19 9.33
N GLN A 37 14.46 -3.29 9.38
CA GLN A 37 14.60 -4.10 10.58
C GLN A 37 15.65 -3.50 11.50
N GLY A 38 15.25 -3.13 12.72
CA GLY A 38 16.18 -2.70 13.77
C GLY A 38 16.75 -1.28 13.63
N VAL A 39 16.25 -0.48 12.69
CA VAL A 39 16.63 0.92 12.53
C VAL A 39 15.46 1.85 12.86
N ASP A 40 15.79 3.07 13.28
CA ASP A 40 14.80 4.13 13.48
C ASP A 40 14.18 4.58 12.14
N GLN A 41 12.96 5.13 12.20
CA GLN A 41 12.24 5.63 11.04
C GLN A 41 13.03 6.70 10.29
N GLU A 42 13.71 7.61 10.98
CA GLU A 42 14.56 8.63 10.34
C GLU A 42 15.71 8.00 9.56
N THR A 43 16.34 6.99 10.14
CA THR A 43 17.43 6.24 9.50
C THR A 43 16.92 5.47 8.28
N TYR A 44 15.72 4.91 8.34
CA TYR A 44 15.11 4.23 7.20
C TYR A 44 14.85 5.19 6.02
N TYR A 45 14.26 6.36 6.28
CA TYR A 45 14.00 7.37 5.24
C TYR A 45 15.29 7.97 4.68
N ASN A 46 16.29 8.26 5.51
CA ASN A 46 17.59 8.77 5.04
C ASN A 46 18.34 7.77 4.13
N ASN A 47 18.10 6.47 4.29
CA ASN A 47 18.70 5.43 3.45
C ASN A 47 17.84 5.06 2.23
N MET A 48 16.70 5.72 2.03
CA MET A 48 15.84 5.54 0.87
C MET A 48 16.40 6.33 -0.31
N SER A 49 16.44 5.73 -1.51
CA SER A 49 16.82 6.49 -2.69
C SER A 49 15.74 7.52 -3.05
N PHE A 50 16.13 8.63 -3.65
CA PHE A 50 15.18 9.68 -4.07
C PHE A 50 14.02 9.16 -4.96
N GLN A 51 14.30 8.15 -5.79
CA GLN A 51 13.27 7.52 -6.64
C GLN A 51 12.27 6.71 -5.80
N GLU A 52 12.77 5.96 -4.81
CA GLU A 52 11.93 5.19 -3.88
C GLU A 52 11.08 6.13 -3.01
N GLU A 53 11.64 7.26 -2.57
CA GLU A 53 10.94 8.26 -1.75
C GLU A 53 9.78 8.93 -2.52
N GLN A 54 10.02 9.34 -3.77
CA GLN A 54 8.96 9.85 -4.65
C GLN A 54 7.88 8.80 -4.90
N LEU A 55 8.28 7.54 -5.14
CA LEU A 55 7.33 6.45 -5.32
C LEU A 55 6.51 6.24 -4.03
N HIS A 56 7.14 6.31 -2.86
CA HIS A 56 6.48 6.18 -1.56
C HIS A 56 5.46 7.29 -1.33
N TYR A 57 5.84 8.53 -1.59
CA TYR A 57 4.98 9.70 -1.47
C TYR A 57 3.78 9.60 -2.42
N ASN A 58 4.04 9.28 -3.70
CA ASN A 58 3.00 9.18 -4.72
C ASN A 58 2.01 8.04 -4.41
N THR A 59 2.53 6.90 -3.95
CA THR A 59 1.74 5.70 -3.62
C THR A 59 0.88 5.92 -2.38
N GLN A 60 1.38 6.64 -1.37
CA GLN A 60 0.60 6.96 -0.17
C GLN A 60 -0.50 7.98 -0.44
N VAL A 61 -0.23 9.03 -1.22
CA VAL A 61 -1.19 10.13 -1.41
C VAL A 61 -2.25 9.80 -2.46
N LEU A 62 -1.87 9.33 -3.65
CA LEU A 62 -2.83 9.10 -4.74
C LEU A 62 -3.73 7.88 -4.51
N PHE A 63 -3.21 6.86 -3.82
CA PHE A 63 -3.86 5.56 -3.72
C PHE A 63 -4.21 5.16 -2.29
N LEU A 64 -4.33 6.16 -1.41
CA LEU A 64 -4.60 6.00 0.02
C LEU A 64 -5.73 5.01 0.33
N PRO A 65 -6.90 5.05 -0.34
CA PRO A 65 -7.96 4.08 -0.07
C PRO A 65 -7.53 2.64 -0.33
N SER A 66 -6.85 2.38 -1.45
CA SER A 66 -6.41 1.02 -1.82
C SER A 66 -5.27 0.53 -0.92
N THR A 67 -4.37 1.43 -0.51
CA THR A 67 -3.29 1.15 0.43
C THR A 67 -3.82 0.76 1.81
N MET A 68 -4.89 1.43 2.29
CA MET A 68 -5.56 1.05 3.53
C MET A 68 -6.12 -0.36 3.48
N VAL A 69 -6.86 -0.70 2.41
CA VAL A 69 -7.43 -2.05 2.25
C VAL A 69 -6.33 -3.10 2.10
N ALA A 70 -5.30 -2.83 1.31
CA ALA A 70 -4.17 -3.73 1.15
C ALA A 70 -3.42 -3.97 2.48
N SER A 71 -3.22 -2.91 3.28
CA SER A 71 -2.63 -3.01 4.62
C SER A 71 -3.49 -3.86 5.56
N TRP A 72 -4.82 -3.67 5.52
CA TRP A 72 -5.76 -4.47 6.30
C TRP A 72 -5.71 -5.96 5.90
N ILE A 73 -5.74 -6.26 4.60
CA ILE A 73 -5.61 -7.64 4.08
C ILE A 73 -4.27 -8.25 4.50
N TYR A 74 -3.17 -7.50 4.38
CA TYR A 74 -1.84 -7.95 4.79
C TYR A 74 -1.82 -8.29 6.28
N ASN A 75 -2.32 -7.40 7.12
CA ASN A 75 -2.36 -7.60 8.56
C ASN A 75 -3.27 -8.78 8.95
N TRP A 76 -4.41 -8.97 8.28
CA TRP A 76 -5.28 -10.13 8.52
C TRP A 76 -4.59 -11.45 8.19
N ARG A 77 -3.97 -11.55 7.01
CA ARG A 77 -3.25 -12.75 6.57
C ARG A 77 -2.06 -13.09 7.48
N HIS A 78 -1.33 -12.09 7.96
CA HIS A 78 -0.13 -12.29 8.78
C HIS A 78 -0.42 -12.32 10.29
N LYS A 79 -1.55 -11.78 10.78
CA LYS A 79 -2.01 -12.00 12.16
C LYS A 79 -2.45 -13.43 12.39
N SER A 80 -3.09 -14.06 11.39
CA SER A 80 -3.53 -15.46 11.49
C SER A 80 -2.37 -16.45 11.67
N GLY A 81 -1.12 -16.06 11.37
CA GLY A 81 0.07 -16.87 11.59
C GLY A 81 0.71 -16.73 12.99
N LYS A 82 0.25 -15.77 13.82
CA LYS A 82 0.83 -15.51 15.15
C LYS A 82 -0.02 -16.04 16.32
N THR A 83 -1.13 -16.74 16.05
CA THR A 83 -1.99 -17.39 17.07
C THR A 83 -1.72 -18.89 17.24
N THR A 84 -0.52 -19.38 16.90
CA THR A 84 -0.07 -20.70 17.34
C THR A 84 1.44 -20.72 17.48
N LYS A 85 1.94 -20.27 18.63
CA LYS A 85 3.06 -20.84 19.40
C LYS A 85 3.42 -19.92 20.56
#